data_AF-A0A5P9JYX5-F1
#
_entry.id   AF-A0A5P9JYX5-F1
#
_cell.length_a   1.000
_cell.length_b   1.000
_cell.length_c   1.000
_cell.angle_alpha   90.00
_cell.angle_beta   90.00
_cell.angle_gamma   90.00
#
_symmetry.space_group_name_H-M   'P 1'
#
loop_
_entity.id
_entity.type
_entity.pdbx_description
1 polymer ?
#
loop_
_entity_poly.entity_id
_entity_poly.type
_entity_poly.pdbx_seq_one_letter_code
_entity_poly.pdbx_strand_id
1 'polypeptide(L)'
;MDVDRDRGYEALRKVVWEGPSGVEMSPKGKASLCLYQTDEKPAHLHLAFTAESRRQVDALYRAALEAGGKDNGAPGLRLHDHANYYAAFVIGPDGHNIEVVCHKPET
;
A
#
# COMPACT_ATOMS: atom_id res chain seq x y z
N MET A 1 -4.90 -25.32 -14.41
CA MET A 1 -4.61 -25.85 -13.07
C MET A 1 -3.34 -25.13 -12.67
N ASP A 2 -3.37 -24.00 -11.95
CA ASP A 2 -3.97 -23.85 -10.63
C ASP A 2 -5.07 -22.80 -10.51
N VAL A 3 -6.06 -23.21 -9.73
CA VAL A 3 -7.15 -22.42 -9.17
C VAL A 3 -6.74 -22.16 -7.71
N ASP A 4 -7.09 -20.99 -7.18
CA ASP A 4 -7.17 -20.72 -5.73
C ASP A 4 -5.94 -20.12 -5.00
N ARG A 5 -5.45 -18.95 -5.44
CA ARG A 5 -4.61 -18.06 -4.60
C ARG A 5 -5.12 -16.62 -4.47
N ASP A 6 -6.26 -16.29 -5.09
CA ASP A 6 -6.75 -14.91 -5.23
C ASP A 6 -7.78 -14.46 -4.18
N ARG A 7 -8.26 -15.34 -3.29
CA ARG A 7 -9.36 -14.97 -2.36
C ARG A 7 -8.96 -14.06 -1.19
N GLY A 8 -7.68 -13.68 -1.08
CA GLY A 8 -7.17 -12.82 0.01
C GLY A 8 -6.74 -11.41 -0.38
N TYR A 9 -6.63 -11.08 -1.68
CA TYR A 9 -5.88 -9.91 -2.16
C TYR A 9 -6.72 -8.82 -2.86
N GLU A 10 -8.04 -8.96 -2.91
CA GLU A 10 -8.95 -8.05 -3.64
C GLU A 10 -9.11 -6.65 -3.00
N ALA A 11 -8.41 -6.34 -1.91
CA ALA A 11 -8.71 -5.14 -1.13
C ALA A 11 -7.97 -3.87 -1.58
N LEU A 12 -7.01 -3.91 -2.52
CA LEU A 12 -6.40 -2.69 -3.09
C LEU A 12 -5.98 -2.75 -4.59
N ARG A 13 -6.20 -3.85 -5.31
CA ARG A 13 -5.89 -3.87 -6.74
C ARG A 13 -7.04 -3.26 -7.55
N LYS A 14 -7.03 -1.94 -7.64
CA LYS A 14 -7.60 -1.24 -8.80
C LYS A 14 -6.49 -0.60 -9.61
N VAL A 15 -5.63 -1.47 -10.15
CA VAL A 15 -4.79 -1.10 -11.29
C VAL A 15 -5.73 -0.88 -12.46
N VAL A 16 -5.87 0.38 -12.87
CA VAL A 16 -6.72 0.77 -14.01
C VAL A 16 -5.96 0.56 -15.32
N TRP A 17 -4.64 0.72 -15.28
CA TRP A 17 -3.76 0.46 -16.40
C TRP A 17 -2.40 -0.01 -15.90
N GLU A 18 -1.81 -0.98 -16.59
CA GLU A 18 -0.43 -1.43 -16.41
C GLU A 18 0.18 -1.59 -17.80
N GLY A 19 1.34 -1.00 -18.01
CA GLY A 19 2.05 -1.08 -19.27
C GLY A 19 3.55 -1.03 -19.09
N PRO A 20 4.31 -1.13 -20.19
CA PRO A 20 5.78 -1.27 -20.14
C PRO A 20 6.50 -0.13 -19.41
N SER A 21 5.85 1.02 -19.27
CA SER A 21 6.43 2.23 -18.71
C SER A 21 5.87 2.62 -17.33
N GLY A 22 4.86 1.92 -16.82
CA GLY A 22 4.25 2.31 -15.55
C GLY A 22 2.92 1.65 -15.22
N VAL A 23 2.33 2.15 -14.15
CA VAL A 23 1.05 1.69 -13.60
C VAL A 23 0.20 2.90 -13.20
N GLU A 24 -1.11 2.81 -13.45
CA GLU A 24 -2.12 3.72 -12.93
C GLU A 24 -3.01 2.98 -11.94
N MET A 25 -3.13 3.54 -10.74
CA MET A 25 -4.02 3.07 -9.70
C MET A 25 -5.11 4.11 -9.44
N SER A 26 -6.37 3.67 -9.34
CA SER A 26 -7.48 4.57 -9.03
C SER A 26 -8.51 3.90 -8.12
N PRO A 27 -8.88 4.49 -6.97
CA PRO A 27 -10.08 4.08 -6.26
C PRO A 27 -11.33 4.37 -7.11
N LYS A 28 -12.51 3.86 -6.73
CA LYS A 28 -13.77 4.22 -7.42
C LYS A 28 -13.96 5.75 -7.40
N GLY A 29 -13.63 6.48 -8.48
CA GLY A 29 -13.68 7.96 -8.50
C GLY A 29 -12.89 8.62 -9.63
N LYS A 30 -12.59 9.92 -9.47
CA LYS A 30 -11.89 10.78 -10.44
C LYS A 30 -10.38 10.99 -10.16
N ALA A 31 -9.84 10.37 -9.12
CA ALA A 31 -8.45 10.55 -8.72
C ALA A 31 -7.62 9.33 -9.11
N SER A 32 -6.45 9.56 -9.71
CA SER A 32 -5.52 8.52 -10.13
C SER A 32 -4.13 8.79 -9.55
N LEU A 33 -3.45 7.74 -9.11
CA LEU A 33 -2.01 7.73 -8.87
C LEU A 33 -1.35 7.03 -10.04
N CYS A 34 -0.55 7.76 -10.81
CA CYS A 34 0.21 7.20 -11.92
C CYS A 34 1.70 7.17 -11.55
N LEU A 35 2.30 5.98 -11.63
CA LEU A 35 3.72 5.77 -11.39
C LEU A 35 4.36 5.37 -12.72
N TYR A 36 5.30 6.17 -13.20
CA TYR A 36 6.03 5.92 -14.43
C TYR A 36 7.52 5.81 -14.15
N GLN A 37 8.18 4.92 -14.89
CA GLN A 37 9.63 4.82 -14.85
C GLN A 37 10.26 6.12 -15.35
N THR A 38 11.32 6.57 -14.67
CA THR A 38 12.11 7.74 -15.04
C THR A 38 13.59 7.43 -14.85
N ASP A 39 14.45 8.08 -15.64
CA ASP A 39 15.91 8.02 -15.49
C ASP A 39 16.42 9.01 -14.44
N GLU A 40 15.61 10.01 -14.08
CA GLU A 40 15.93 10.95 -13.00
C GLU A 40 15.69 10.30 -11.63
N LYS A 41 16.56 10.58 -10.66
CA LYS A 41 16.32 10.14 -9.29
C LYS A 41 15.19 10.98 -8.66
N PRO A 42 14.01 10.42 -8.37
CA PRO A 42 12.93 11.19 -7.78
C PRO A 42 13.26 11.58 -6.34
N ALA A 43 12.63 12.66 -5.87
CA ALA A 43 12.62 13.00 -4.46
C ALA A 43 11.97 11.88 -3.65
N HIS A 44 12.41 11.69 -2.41
CA HIS A 44 11.79 10.71 -1.51
C HIS A 44 10.36 11.13 -1.20
N LEU A 45 9.39 10.29 -1.55
CA LEU A 45 7.98 10.48 -1.25
C LEU A 45 7.53 9.62 -0.08
N HIS A 46 6.48 10.09 0.58
CA HIS A 46 5.68 9.30 1.51
C HIS A 46 4.28 9.17 0.92
N LEU A 47 3.85 7.94 0.65
CA LEU A 47 2.59 7.62 -0.01
C LEU A 47 1.75 6.76 0.92
N ALA A 48 0.62 7.29 1.40
CA ALA A 48 -0.26 6.59 2.33
C ALA A 48 -1.54 6.12 1.62
N PHE A 49 -1.86 4.84 1.80
CA PHE A 49 -3.06 4.19 1.27
C PHE A 49 -4.01 3.82 2.39
N THR A 50 -5.29 4.16 2.25
CA THR A 50 -6.30 3.83 3.24
C THR A 50 -6.74 2.37 3.12
N ALA A 51 -6.79 1.68 4.25
CA ALA A 51 -7.30 0.33 4.42
C ALA A 51 -8.67 0.36 5.12
N GLU A 52 -9.55 -0.55 4.71
CA GLU A 52 -10.90 -0.69 5.26
C GLU A 52 -10.92 -1.37 6.64
N SER A 53 -9.84 -2.07 7.01
CA SER A 53 -9.67 -2.79 8.28
C SER A 53 -8.20 -2.91 8.69
N ARG A 54 -7.94 -3.16 9.99
CA ARG A 54 -6.59 -3.45 10.51
C ARG A 54 -6.00 -4.73 9.91
N ARG A 55 -6.82 -5.77 9.73
CA ARG A 55 -6.41 -7.00 9.03
C ARG A 55 -5.88 -6.74 7.63
N GLN A 56 -6.45 -5.75 6.93
CA GLN A 56 -5.98 -5.37 5.60
C GLN A 56 -4.62 -4.65 5.68
N VAL A 57 -4.37 -3.84 6.70
CA VAL A 57 -3.03 -3.29 6.99
C VAL A 57 -2.02 -4.42 7.15
N ASP A 58 -2.33 -5.44 7.96
CA ASP A 58 -1.44 -6.59 8.19
C ASP A 58 -1.16 -7.40 6.93
N ALA A 59 -2.20 -7.61 6.10
CA ALA A 59 -2.08 -8.36 4.86
C ALA A 59 -1.21 -7.62 3.82
N LEU A 60 -1.42 -6.31 3.68
CA LEU A 60 -0.67 -5.49 2.72
C LEU A 60 0.77 -5.28 3.16
N TYR A 61 1.02 -5.09 4.46
CA TYR A 61 2.37 -5.04 5.00
C TYR A 61 3.15 -6.31 4.66
N ARG A 62 2.57 -7.50 4.91
CA ARG A 62 3.21 -8.78 4.56
C ARG A 62 3.46 -8.91 3.07
N ALA A 63 2.47 -8.58 2.24
CA ALA A 63 2.61 -8.62 0.79
C ALA A 63 3.71 -7.68 0.28
N ALA A 64 3.83 -6.48 0.88
CA ALA A 64 4.87 -5.53 0.52
C ALA A 64 6.27 -6.03 0.88
N LEU A 65 6.43 -6.72 2.02
CA LEU A 65 7.69 -7.38 2.37
C LEU A 65 8.01 -8.55 1.43
N GLU A 66 7.02 -9.38 1.10
CA GLU A 66 7.16 -10.50 0.15
C GLU A 66 7.56 -10.01 -1.26
N ALA A 67 7.11 -8.81 -1.64
CA ALA A 67 7.47 -8.15 -2.89
C ALA A 67 8.87 -7.49 -2.88
N GLY A 68 9.64 -7.63 -1.78
CA GLY A 68 11.00 -7.08 -1.66
C GLY A 68 11.09 -5.71 -1.01
N GLY A 69 9.98 -5.20 -0.46
CA GLY A 69 9.99 -4.01 0.38
C GLY A 69 10.75 -4.23 1.68
N LYS A 70 11.29 -3.16 2.25
CA LYS A 70 12.01 -3.20 3.53
C LYS A 70 11.13 -2.69 4.66
N ASP A 71 11.14 -3.37 5.80
CA ASP A 71 10.42 -2.91 6.98
C ASP A 71 10.84 -1.48 7.36
N ASN A 72 9.84 -0.65 7.65
CA ASN A 72 10.01 0.71 8.16
C ASN A 72 9.09 1.01 9.35
N GLY A 73 8.45 -0.04 9.90
CA GLY A 73 7.49 0.08 10.98
C GLY A 73 6.37 -0.94 10.81
N ALA A 74 6.44 -2.00 11.62
CA ALA A 74 5.43 -3.05 11.67
C ALA A 74 4.01 -2.49 11.94
N PRO A 75 2.96 -3.25 11.57
CA PRO A 75 1.57 -2.90 11.87
C PRO A 75 1.36 -2.64 13.35
N GLY A 76 0.74 -1.51 13.68
CA GLY A 76 0.47 -1.13 15.06
C GLY A 76 -0.25 0.19 15.20
N LEU A 77 -0.79 0.43 16.40
CA LEU A 77 -1.42 1.70 16.77
C LEU A 77 -0.37 2.83 16.88
N ARG A 78 -0.66 3.96 16.24
CA ARG A 78 0.11 5.20 16.30
C ARG A 78 -0.67 6.22 17.14
N LEU A 79 -0.61 6.04 18.46
CA LEU A 79 -1.42 6.81 19.42
C LEU A 79 -1.10 8.33 19.43
N HIS A 80 0.01 8.74 18.80
CA HIS A 80 0.35 10.14 18.64
C HIS A 80 -0.51 10.87 17.58
N ASP A 81 -1.09 10.15 16.62
CA ASP A 81 -1.94 10.73 15.58
C ASP A 81 -3.40 10.80 16.04
N HIS A 82 -4.01 9.65 16.33
CA HIS A 82 -5.28 9.53 17.03
C HIS A 82 -5.52 8.07 17.48
N ALA A 83 -6.49 7.86 18.39
CA ALA A 83 -6.73 6.58 19.06
C ALA A 83 -6.94 5.36 18.13
N ASN A 84 -7.49 5.58 16.93
CA ASN A 84 -7.75 4.51 15.95
C ASN A 84 -6.75 4.45 14.79
N TYR A 85 -5.63 5.18 14.84
CA TYR A 85 -4.66 5.20 13.75
C TYR A 85 -3.84 3.92 13.77
N TYR A 86 -4.21 2.94 12.97
CA TYR A 86 -3.50 1.68 12.86
C TYR A 86 -2.79 1.60 11.52
N ALA A 87 -1.46 1.58 11.52
CA ALA A 87 -0.67 1.71 10.31
C ALA A 87 0.57 0.83 10.28
N ALA A 88 1.05 0.57 9.07
CA ALA A 88 2.28 -0.13 8.77
C ALA A 88 3.04 0.58 7.65
N PHE A 89 4.37 0.46 7.66
CA PHE A 89 5.27 1.24 6.81
C PHE A 89 6.32 0.33 6.18
N VAL A 90 6.55 0.50 4.88
CA VAL A 90 7.54 -0.25 4.12
C VAL A 90 8.28 0.71 3.18
N ILE A 91 9.62 0.62 3.13
CA ILE A 91 10.40 1.29 2.10
C ILE A 91 10.34 0.46 0.81
N GLY A 92 9.82 1.05 -0.25
CA GLY A 92 9.78 0.47 -1.59
C GLY A 92 11.17 0.33 -2.23
N PRO A 93 11.30 -0.42 -3.33
CA PRO A 93 12.57 -0.64 -4.02
C PRO A 93 13.17 0.65 -4.62
N ASP A 94 12.33 1.63 -4.92
CA ASP A 94 12.69 2.99 -5.37
C ASP A 94 13.02 3.94 -4.21
N GLY A 95 12.92 3.45 -2.97
CA GLY A 95 13.25 4.17 -1.76
C GLY A 95 12.11 5.01 -1.20
N HIS A 96 10.88 4.94 -1.74
CA HIS A 96 9.74 5.67 -1.18
C HIS A 96 9.17 5.01 0.08
N ASN A 97 8.68 5.80 1.02
CA ASN A 97 8.01 5.31 2.22
C ASN A 97 6.52 5.06 1.93
N ILE A 98 6.14 3.79 1.83
CA ILE A 98 4.77 3.36 1.58
C ILE A 98 4.10 3.06 2.91
N GLU A 99 2.98 3.74 3.16
CA GLU A 99 2.14 3.51 4.32
C GLU A 99 0.81 2.87 3.89
N VAL A 100 0.34 1.94 4.73
CA VAL A 100 -1.04 1.49 4.72
C VAL A 100 -1.66 1.77 6.08
N VAL A 101 -2.78 2.49 6.09
CA VAL A 101 -3.41 3.01 7.32
C VAL A 101 -4.89 2.70 7.39
N CYS A 102 -5.36 2.24 8.54
CA CYS A 102 -6.76 2.14 8.89
C CYS A 102 -7.09 3.13 10.01
N HIS A 103 -8.12 3.97 9.80
CA HIS A 103 -8.58 4.95 10.79
C HIS A 103 -9.80 4.46 11.61
N LYS A 104 -10.28 3.25 11.34
CA LYS A 104 -11.47 2.71 12.01
C LYS A 104 -11.08 2.00 13.32
N PRO A 105 -11.96 2.01 14.33
CA PRO A 105 -11.79 1.16 15.50
C PRO A 105 -11.84 -0.33 15.09
N GLU A 106 -11.29 -1.19 15.93
CA GLU A 106 -11.57 -2.64 15.85
C GLU A 106 -13.03 -2.87 16.26
N THR A 107 -13.76 -3.61 15.43
CA THR A 107 -15.08 -4.15 15.73
C THR A 107 -14.96 -5.60 16.17
#